data_AF-Q7VDS7-F1
#
_entry.id   AF-Q7VDS7-F1
#
_cell.length_a   1.000
_cell.length_b   1.000
_cell.length_c   1.000
_cell.angle_alpha   90.00
_cell.angle_beta   90.00
_cell.angle_gamma   90.00
#
_symmetry.space_group_name_H-M   'P 1'
#
loop_
_entity.id
_entity.type
_entity.pdbx_description
1 polymer ?
#
loop_
_entity_poly.entity_id
_entity_poly.type
_entity_poly.pdbx_seq_one_letter_code
_entity_poly.pdbx_strand_id
1 'polypeptide(L)'
;MPLRWYGNGDPTDPIYLHFSRIVNFTIHAMAFAAVNSGLWLVHQIRDVWPNLQWITGLWLVGLMVHLTFVIIRRPSSTNHSPLEE
;
A
#
# COMPACT_ATOMS: atom_id res chain seq x y z
N MET A 1 -9.45 -18.21 -20.24
CA MET A 1 -9.68 -18.58 -18.83
C MET A 1 -9.51 -17.31 -18.01
N PRO A 2 -10.46 -16.88 -17.16
CA PRO A 2 -10.20 -15.74 -16.29
C PRO A 2 -9.06 -16.12 -15.34
N LEU A 3 -8.04 -15.27 -15.22
CA LEU A 3 -6.93 -15.51 -14.31
C LEU A 3 -7.45 -15.55 -12.87
N ARG A 4 -7.45 -16.73 -12.25
CA ARG A 4 -7.88 -16.95 -10.86
C ARG A 4 -6.73 -16.58 -9.90
N TRP A 5 -6.39 -15.29 -9.85
CA TRP A 5 -5.31 -14.78 -8.98
C TRP A 5 -5.67 -14.87 -7.49
N TYR A 6 -6.96 -15.02 -7.17
CA TYR A 6 -7.46 -15.16 -5.81
C TYR A 6 -8.53 -16.26 -5.73
N GLY A 7 -8.77 -16.75 -4.51
CA GLY A 7 -9.91 -17.61 -4.19
C GLY A 7 -11.25 -16.94 -4.53
N ASN A 8 -12.36 -17.46 -4.01
CA ASN A 8 -13.74 -17.12 -4.41
C ASN A 8 -14.18 -15.64 -4.27
N GLY A 9 -13.26 -14.69 -4.05
CA GLY A 9 -13.54 -13.27 -3.86
C GLY A 9 -14.28 -12.99 -2.56
N ASP A 10 -14.19 -13.90 -1.60
CA ASP A 10 -14.89 -13.79 -0.33
C ASP A 10 -14.34 -12.61 0.48
N PRO A 11 -15.14 -11.56 0.75
CA PRO A 11 -14.69 -10.39 1.50
C PRO A 11 -14.42 -10.70 2.98
N THR A 12 -14.77 -11.90 3.46
CA THR A 12 -14.48 -12.35 4.83
C THR A 12 -13.18 -13.16 4.93
N ASP A 13 -12.61 -13.58 3.80
CA ASP A 13 -11.37 -14.36 3.79
C ASP A 13 -10.18 -13.49 4.25
N PRO A 14 -9.49 -13.87 5.34
CA PRO A 14 -8.35 -13.11 5.86
C PRO A 14 -7.19 -12.99 4.84
N ILE A 15 -7.03 -13.93 3.91
CA ILE A 15 -6.01 -13.86 2.84
C ILE A 15 -6.41 -12.79 1.82
N TYR A 16 -7.66 -12.81 1.35
CA TYR A 16 -8.20 -11.79 0.45
C TYR A 16 -8.11 -10.39 1.03
N LEU A 17 -8.48 -10.23 2.30
CA LEU A 17 -8.39 -8.96 3.01
C LEU A 17 -6.95 -8.45 3.14
N HIS A 18 -5.99 -9.34 3.39
CA HIS A 18 -4.58 -8.94 3.47
C HIS A 18 -4.05 -8.44 2.13
N PHE A 19 -4.37 -9.12 1.04
CA PHE A 19 -3.98 -8.67 -0.29
C PHE A 19 -4.66 -7.36 -0.70
N SER A 20 -5.94 -7.21 -0.42
CA SER A 20 -6.65 -5.96 -0.64
C SER A 20 -5.95 -4.79 0.05
N ARG A 21 -5.48 -4.98 1.30
CA ARG A 21 -4.67 -3.99 2.03
C ARG A 21 -3.34 -3.69 1.34
N ILE A 22 -2.64 -4.71 0.83
CA ILE A 22 -1.37 -4.55 0.09
C ILE A 22 -1.61 -3.73 -1.19
N VAL A 23 -2.60 -4.09 -2.00
CA VAL A 23 -2.94 -3.39 -3.24
C VAL A 23 -3.29 -1.93 -2.94
N ASN A 24 -4.12 -1.70 -1.93
CA ASN A 24 -4.48 -0.35 -1.50
C ASN A 24 -3.24 0.46 -1.10
N PHE A 25 -2.33 -0.11 -0.31
CA PHE A 25 -1.05 0.53 0.04
C PHE A 25 -0.22 0.85 -1.19
N THR A 26 -0.05 -0.09 -2.12
CA THR A 26 0.73 0.11 -3.34
C THR A 26 0.17 1.25 -4.19
N ILE A 27 -1.15 1.38 -4.32
CA ILE A 27 -1.78 2.50 -5.04
C ILE A 27 -1.44 3.83 -4.40
N HIS A 28 -1.51 3.92 -3.07
CA HIS A 28 -1.14 5.14 -2.35
C HIS A 28 0.35 5.46 -2.50
N ALA A 29 1.23 4.45 -2.48
CA ALA A 29 2.66 4.61 -2.69
C ALA A 29 2.98 5.09 -4.12
N MET A 30 2.31 4.55 -5.13
CA MET A 30 2.43 4.99 -6.52
C MET A 30 1.97 6.44 -6.69
N ALA A 31 0.82 6.81 -6.11
CA ALA A 31 0.32 8.18 -6.15
C ALA A 31 1.28 9.16 -5.46
N PHE A 32 1.80 8.79 -4.30
CA PHE A 32 2.82 9.57 -3.60
C PHE A 32 4.06 9.76 -4.48
N ALA A 33 4.60 8.69 -5.06
CA ALA A 33 5.79 8.77 -5.90
C ALA A 33 5.57 9.63 -7.15
N ALA A 34 4.46 9.45 -7.86
CA ALA A 34 4.14 10.21 -9.06
C ALA A 34 3.95 11.71 -8.78
N VAL A 35 3.18 12.06 -7.74
CA VAL A 35 2.90 13.46 -7.41
C VAL A 35 4.12 14.14 -6.83
N ASN A 36 4.81 13.53 -5.87
CA ASN A 36 5.97 14.17 -5.25
C ASN A 36 7.13 14.29 -6.23
N SER A 37 7.38 13.30 -7.09
CA SER A 37 8.43 13.43 -8.11
C SER A 37 8.14 14.56 -9.10
N GLY A 38 6.89 14.69 -9.58
CA GLY A 38 6.48 15.77 -10.47
C GLY A 38 6.58 17.15 -9.80
N LEU A 39 6.10 17.29 -8.57
CA LEU A 39 6.19 18.54 -7.81
C LEU A 39 7.64 18.95 -7.55
N TRP A 40 8.49 18.00 -7.14
CA TRP A 40 9.91 18.27 -6.91
C TRP A 40 10.65 18.62 -8.20
N LEU A 41 10.31 18.00 -9.33
CA LEU A 41 10.86 18.40 -10.64
C LEU A 41 10.51 19.85 -10.98
N VAL A 42 9.24 20.24 -10.81
CA VAL A 42 8.80 21.62 -11.07
C VAL A 42 9.46 22.60 -10.10
N HIS A 43 9.62 22.22 -8.83
CA HIS A 43 10.28 23.04 -7.82
C HIS A 43 11.74 23.34 -8.18
N GLN A 44 12.46 22.36 -8.75
CA GLN A 44 13.84 22.56 -9.22
C GLN A 44 13.94 23.50 -10.43
N ILE A 45 12.90 23.58 -11.27
CA ILE A 45 12.84 24.51 -12.40
C ILE A 45 12.44 25.91 -11.93
N ARG A 46 11.51 25.98 -10.97
CA ARG A 46 10.97 27.23 -10.46
C ARG A 46 10.68 27.05 -8.97
N ASP A 47 11.37 27.84 -8.16
CA ASP A 47 11.20 27.82 -6.71
C ASP A 47 9.88 28.52 -6.30
N VAL A 48 8.76 27.82 -6.49
CA VAL A 48 7.38 28.36 -6.28
C VAL A 48 6.82 27.96 -4.91
N TRP A 49 7.28 26.86 -4.33
CA TRP A 49 6.63 26.23 -3.18
C TRP A 49 7.59 26.10 -1.99
N PRO A 50 7.66 27.12 -1.11
CA PRO A 50 8.59 27.13 0.02
C PRO A 50 8.31 26.03 1.05
N ASN A 51 7.08 25.51 1.09
CA ASN A 51 6.63 24.53 2.09
C ASN A 51 6.47 23.11 1.52
N LEU A 52 7.00 22.83 0.32
CA LEU A 52 6.82 21.54 -0.35
C LEU A 52 7.36 20.37 0.50
N GLN A 53 8.48 20.58 1.17
CA GLN A 53 9.10 19.57 2.05
C GLN A 53 8.16 19.14 3.19
N TRP A 54 7.39 20.06 3.78
CA TRP A 54 6.43 19.72 4.85
C TRP A 54 5.26 18.89 4.31
N ILE A 55 4.75 19.23 3.12
CA ILE A 55 3.66 18.49 2.47
C ILE A 55 4.11 17.07 2.12
N THR A 56 5.27 16.93 1.46
CA THR A 56 5.87 15.64 1.14
C THR A 56 6.15 14.83 2.42
N GLY A 57 6.70 15.47 3.45
CA GLY A 57 7.03 14.84 4.72
C GLY A 57 5.81 14.31 5.47
N LEU A 58 4.76 15.12 5.61
CA LEU A 58 3.52 14.69 6.27
C LEU A 58 2.83 13.54 5.53
N TRP A 59 2.81 13.61 4.19
CA TRP A 59 2.24 12.54 3.38
C TRP A 59 3.06 11.25 3.47
N LEU A 60 4.40 11.35 3.50
CA LEU A 60 5.28 10.21 3.73
C LEU A 60 5.03 9.56 5.09
N VAL A 61 4.84 10.35 6.16
CA VAL A 61 4.46 9.84 7.48
C VAL A 61 3.13 9.07 7.40
N GLY A 62 2.13 9.62 6.70
CA GLY A 62 0.87 8.92 6.45
C GLY A 62 1.05 7.58 5.73
N LEU A 63 1.93 7.51 4.75
CA LEU A 63 2.29 6.26 4.07
C LEU A 63 2.96 5.25 5.01
N MET A 64 3.87 5.70 5.87
CA MET A 64 4.53 4.84 6.86
C MET A 64 3.51 4.25 7.84
N VAL A 65 2.56 5.05 8.32
CA VAL A 65 1.46 4.57 9.17
C VAL A 65 0.62 3.51 8.43
N HIS A 66 0.30 3.75 7.15
CA HIS A 66 -0.44 2.78 6.34
C HIS A 66 0.34 1.48 6.15
N LEU A 67 1.65 1.55 5.87
CA LEU A 67 2.51 0.37 5.76
C LEU A 67 2.52 -0.43 7.06
N THR A 68 2.71 0.23 8.20
CA THR A 68 2.66 -0.40 9.52
C THR A 68 1.32 -1.11 9.75
N PHE A 69 0.21 -0.48 9.37
CA PHE A 69 -1.11 -1.10 9.45
C PHE A 69 -1.23 -2.38 8.61
N VAL A 70 -0.70 -2.39 7.38
CA VAL A 70 -0.68 -3.59 6.52
C VAL A 70 0.12 -4.72 7.16
N ILE A 71 1.29 -4.41 7.72
CA ILE A 71 2.20 -5.39 8.35
C ILE A 71 1.55 -5.99 9.61
N ILE A 72 0.99 -5.17 10.50
CA ILE A 72 0.35 -5.63 11.74
C ILE A 72 -0.83 -6.55 11.45
N ARG A 73 -1.58 -6.27 10.38
CA ARG A 73 -2.79 -7.02 9.99
C ARG A 73 -2.50 -8.24 9.10
N ARG A 74 -1.25 -8.70 9.04
CA ARG A 74 -0.86 -9.91 8.32
C ARG A 74 -1.47 -11.16 8.99
N PRO A 75 -2.17 -12.05 8.25
CA PRO A 75 -2.70 -13.29 8.82
C PRO A 75 -1.55 -14.24 9.21
N SER A 76 -1.71 -14.92 10.35
CA SER A 76 -0.78 -15.97 10.79
C SER A 76 -0.94 -17.22 9.92
N SER A 77 0.17 -17.84 9.54
CA SER A 77 0.22 -19.10 8.78
C SER A 77 -0.03 -20.32 9.68
N THR A 78 -1.11 -20.32 10.46
CA THR A 78 -1.44 -21.43 11.37
C THR A 78 -2.65 -22.18 10.82
N ASN A 79 -2.42 -23.46 10.48
CA ASN A 79 -3.34 -24.49 9.95
C ASN A 79 -3.38 -24.68 8.43
N HIS A 80 -2.29 -25.22 7.89
CA HIS A 80 -2.41 -26.35 6.96
C HIS A 80 -1.57 -27.50 7.57
N SER A 81 -2.21 -28.33 8.40
CA SER A 81 -1.69 -29.67 8.68
C SER A 81 -2.04 -30.54 7.48
N PRO A 82 -1.07 -31.16 6.76
CA PRO A 82 -1.37 -32.05 5.64
C PRO A 82 -1.71 -33.49 6.05
N LEU A 83 -2.04 -33.77 7.33
CA LEU A 83 -2.10 -35.14 7.84
C LEU A 83 -3.35 -35.44 8.68
N GLU A 84 -4.55 -35.43 8.07
CA GLU A 84 -5.77 -36.20 8.43
C GLU A 84 -6.70 -36.08 7.19
N GLU A 85 -7.13 -37.07 6.39
CA GLU A 85 -7.09 -38.54 6.34
C GLU A 85 -6.89 -38.98 4.86
#